data_AF-Q8YSK7-F1
#
_entry.id   AF-Q8YSK7-F1
#
_cell.length_a   1.000
_cell.length_b   1.000
_cell.length_c   1.000
_cell.angle_alpha   90.00
_cell.angle_beta   90.00
_cell.angle_gamma   90.00
#
_symmetry.space_group_name_H-M   'P 1'
#
loop_
_entity.id
_entity.type
_entity.pdbx_description
1 polymer ?
#
loop_
_entity_poly.entity_id
_entity_poly.type
_entity_poly.pdbx_seq_one_letter_code
_entity_poly.pdbx_strand_id
1 'polypeptide(L)'
;MPLKNYGVLKSRALNRKFGEGSSPHYQILVTDNKQKHRIAINVKSKQSPSELLYLVDENFSHPITKELLELDFGFYELPRQPGGIALDYIRGNLFDPKQMKPLPYDVPGPNNDLNELLELYIARAIASTDAVLYPFGERWGPEMDIKDKYFGFLPGNGIHDIHMNQGNAAQFKKDNGVWQDGGLLIHYPTRNQWVGIFLAFQSQTFHTDDITGNRIDDIDIITPTVTTGAVRIVAALVNPPGEDVGKETVTLINISPQKVDLDSWSLADRNKRKQSLYGVINPGEVVKVPIDSNSIQLDNNGSIITLLDEKGIKIDGVSYTRTQTEKQGWTILF
;
A
#
# COMPACT_ATOMS: atom_id res chain seq x y z
N MET A 1 -13.03 15.94 -1.85
CA MET A 1 -11.73 16.58 -1.57
C MET A 1 -10.84 15.50 -1.00
N PRO A 2 -9.52 15.55 -1.20
CA PRO A 2 -8.59 14.65 -0.52
C PRO A 2 -8.89 14.59 0.98
N LEU A 3 -8.55 13.47 1.63
CA LEU A 3 -8.84 13.22 3.04
C LEU A 3 -8.28 14.35 3.91
N LYS A 4 -9.00 14.75 4.96
CA LYS A 4 -8.57 15.87 5.82
C LYS A 4 -7.76 15.37 7.01
N ASN A 5 -8.25 14.35 7.69
CA ASN A 5 -7.65 13.82 8.91
C ASN A 5 -7.02 12.44 8.66
N TYR A 6 -6.12 12.36 7.68
CA TYR A 6 -5.49 11.10 7.29
C TYR A 6 -4.50 10.63 8.36
N GLY A 7 -4.52 9.34 8.68
CA GLY A 7 -3.56 8.78 9.61
C GLY A 7 -3.70 7.29 9.86
N VAL A 8 -3.02 6.84 10.90
CA VAL A 8 -3.02 5.45 11.37
C VAL A 8 -3.40 5.37 12.85
N LEU A 9 -4.18 4.38 13.24
CA LEU A 9 -4.46 4.08 14.65
C LEU A 9 -3.82 2.76 15.05
N LYS A 10 -2.90 2.79 16.02
CA LYS A 10 -2.41 1.58 16.68
C LYS A 10 -3.37 1.19 17.80
N SER A 11 -4.01 0.03 17.68
CA SER A 11 -5.11 -0.39 18.56
C SER A 11 -5.21 -1.91 18.73
N ARG A 12 -6.10 -2.36 19.63
CA ARG A 12 -6.46 -3.77 19.81
C ARG A 12 -7.95 -3.97 19.52
N ALA A 13 -8.29 -5.05 18.82
CA ALA A 13 -9.67 -5.42 18.56
C ALA A 13 -10.36 -5.96 19.82
N LEU A 14 -11.58 -5.50 20.07
CA LEU A 14 -12.40 -5.91 21.22
C LEU A 14 -13.68 -6.64 20.78
N ASN A 15 -14.30 -6.19 19.69
CA ASN A 15 -15.55 -6.77 19.18
C ASN A 15 -15.73 -6.41 17.70
N ARG A 16 -16.72 -7.03 17.04
CA ARG A 16 -17.09 -6.74 15.65
C ARG A 16 -18.59 -6.84 15.42
N LYS A 17 -19.05 -6.27 14.30
CA LYS A 17 -20.38 -6.48 13.72
C LYS A 17 -20.26 -6.56 12.20
N PHE A 18 -20.97 -7.52 11.60
CA PHE A 18 -21.07 -7.64 10.15
C PHE A 18 -21.71 -6.41 9.51
N GLY A 19 -21.34 -6.13 8.26
CA GLY A 19 -22.00 -5.11 7.46
C GLY A 19 -23.33 -5.61 6.94
N GLU A 20 -24.41 -4.90 7.27
CA GLU A 20 -25.78 -5.21 6.82
C GLU A 20 -26.44 -3.97 6.17
N GLY A 21 -27.45 -4.19 5.30
CA GLY A 21 -28.28 -3.13 4.71
C GLY A 21 -27.75 -2.50 3.42
N SER A 22 -28.22 -1.30 3.10
CA SER A 22 -28.00 -0.64 1.79
C SER A 22 -26.67 0.11 1.65
N SER A 23 -25.98 0.38 2.77
CA SER A 23 -24.60 0.89 2.81
C SER A 23 -23.83 0.11 3.87
N PRO A 24 -23.58 -1.17 3.62
CA PRO A 24 -23.01 -2.10 4.58
C PRO A 24 -21.56 -1.73 4.85
N HIS A 25 -21.20 -1.68 6.12
CA HIS A 25 -19.84 -1.45 6.58
C HIS A 25 -19.54 -2.50 7.65
N TYR A 26 -18.43 -3.21 7.50
CA TYR A 26 -17.93 -4.07 8.56
C TYR A 26 -17.40 -3.21 9.70
N GLN A 27 -17.88 -3.44 10.92
CA GLN A 27 -17.58 -2.59 12.08
C GLN A 27 -16.68 -3.34 13.06
N ILE A 28 -15.60 -2.71 13.48
CA ILE A 28 -14.70 -3.27 14.51
C ILE A 28 -14.64 -2.27 15.66
N LEU A 29 -14.94 -2.75 16.87
CA LEU A 29 -14.68 -2.01 18.09
C LEU A 29 -13.24 -2.25 18.49
N VAL A 30 -12.47 -1.18 18.63
CA VAL A 30 -11.07 -1.24 19.06
C VAL A 30 -10.78 -0.31 20.24
N THR A 31 -9.65 -0.51 20.90
CA THR A 31 -9.13 0.41 21.91
C THR A 31 -7.64 0.71 21.70
N ASP A 32 -7.24 1.94 21.99
CA ASP A 32 -5.84 2.38 22.08
C ASP A 32 -5.32 2.42 23.52
N ASN A 33 -5.96 1.66 24.43
CA ASN A 33 -5.76 1.66 25.88
C ASN A 33 -6.21 2.93 26.63
N LYS A 34 -6.61 4.00 25.93
CA LYS A 34 -7.11 5.24 26.54
C LYS A 34 -8.61 5.41 26.28
N GLN A 35 -9.02 5.17 25.04
CA GLN A 35 -10.39 5.33 24.58
C GLN A 35 -10.76 4.22 23.60
N LYS A 36 -12.05 4.17 23.26
CA LYS A 36 -12.60 3.27 22.26
C LYS A 36 -12.71 4.01 20.93
N HIS A 37 -12.54 3.25 19.85
CA HIS A 37 -12.71 3.72 18.48
C HIS A 37 -13.49 2.68 17.70
N ARG A 38 -14.18 3.12 16.65
CA ARG A 38 -14.78 2.23 15.65
C ARG A 38 -13.97 2.28 14.37
N ILE A 39 -13.60 1.12 13.86
CA ILE A 39 -13.09 0.97 12.50
C ILE A 39 -14.30 0.63 11.62
N ALA A 40 -14.51 1.39 10.55
CA ALA A 40 -15.58 1.18 9.59
C ALA A 40 -14.98 0.88 8.21
N ILE A 41 -15.10 -0.37 7.77
CA ILE A 41 -14.60 -0.81 6.46
C ILE A 41 -15.78 -0.89 5.49
N ASN A 42 -15.70 -0.14 4.39
CA ASN A 42 -16.69 -0.17 3.32
C ASN A 42 -16.70 -1.58 2.71
N VAL A 43 -17.85 -2.25 2.69
CA VAL A 43 -17.97 -3.56 2.05
C VAL A 43 -18.68 -3.50 0.69
N LYS A 44 -19.24 -2.36 0.31
CA LYS A 44 -19.92 -2.16 -0.99
C LYS A 44 -19.80 -0.71 -1.50
N SER A 45 -19.59 -0.54 -2.81
CA SER A 45 -19.66 0.79 -3.45
C SER A 45 -21.09 1.17 -3.87
N LYS A 46 -21.31 2.49 -4.05
CA LYS A 46 -22.53 3.04 -4.68
C LYS A 46 -22.42 3.21 -6.20
N GLN A 47 -21.22 3.04 -6.77
CA GLN A 47 -20.98 3.12 -8.22
C GLN A 47 -20.81 1.73 -8.84
N SER A 48 -21.13 1.59 -10.13
CA SER A 48 -20.89 0.36 -10.89
C SER A 48 -19.51 0.42 -11.58
N PRO A 49 -18.73 -0.68 -11.59
CA PRO A 49 -18.93 -1.92 -10.82
C PRO A 49 -18.81 -1.65 -9.31
N SER A 50 -19.77 -2.16 -8.54
CA SER A 50 -19.84 -1.89 -7.09
C SER A 50 -18.98 -2.79 -6.23
N GLU A 51 -18.32 -3.73 -6.89
CA GLU A 51 -17.46 -4.74 -6.33
C GLU A 51 -16.10 -4.16 -5.96
N LEU A 52 -15.54 -4.71 -4.89
CA LEU A 52 -14.21 -4.38 -4.42
C LEU A 52 -13.21 -5.35 -5.05
N LEU A 53 -12.00 -4.83 -5.25
CA LEU A 53 -10.80 -5.62 -5.31
C LEU A 53 -10.27 -5.77 -3.89
N TYR A 54 -9.74 -6.94 -3.56
CA TYR A 54 -9.06 -7.19 -2.30
C TYR A 54 -7.73 -7.90 -2.51
N LEU A 55 -6.80 -7.64 -1.60
CA LEU A 55 -5.61 -8.45 -1.38
C LEU A 55 -5.48 -8.70 0.12
N VAL A 56 -5.26 -9.96 0.50
CA VAL A 56 -4.72 -10.27 1.81
C VAL A 56 -3.35 -10.89 1.65
N ASP A 57 -2.34 -10.19 2.14
CA ASP A 57 -0.98 -10.68 2.26
C ASP A 57 -0.75 -11.16 3.69
N GLU A 58 -0.77 -12.47 3.90
CA GLU A 58 -0.58 -13.08 5.22
C GLU A 58 0.86 -13.01 5.74
N ASN A 59 1.81 -12.59 4.91
CA ASN A 59 3.22 -12.45 5.26
C ASN A 59 3.75 -11.07 4.82
N PHE A 60 2.94 -10.04 5.07
CA PHE A 60 3.22 -8.68 4.62
C PHE A 60 4.60 -8.20 5.09
N SER A 61 5.46 -7.91 4.13
CA SER A 61 6.84 -7.49 4.36
C SER A 61 7.10 -6.18 3.65
N HIS A 62 7.30 -5.11 4.42
CA HIS A 62 7.50 -3.77 3.89
C HIS A 62 8.28 -2.90 4.89
N PRO A 63 9.16 -1.97 4.45
CA PRO A 63 9.94 -1.10 5.34
C PRO A 63 9.13 -0.39 6.44
N ILE A 64 7.89 0.00 6.14
CA ILE A 64 7.03 0.75 7.06
C ILE A 64 6.71 -0.04 8.35
N THR A 65 6.76 -1.38 8.33
CA THR A 65 6.40 -2.18 9.50
C THR A 65 7.31 -1.89 10.69
N LYS A 66 8.60 -1.59 10.44
CA LYS A 66 9.55 -1.18 11.47
C LYS A 66 9.10 0.10 12.17
N GLU A 67 8.77 1.14 11.39
CA GLU A 67 8.32 2.43 11.92
C GLU A 67 6.96 2.30 12.64
N LEU A 68 6.07 1.42 12.19
CA LEU A 68 4.79 1.15 12.86
C LEU A 68 4.95 0.45 14.22
N LEU A 69 6.02 -0.31 14.43
CA LEU A 69 6.31 -0.89 15.75
C LEU A 69 6.65 0.19 16.78
N GLU A 70 7.30 1.28 16.35
CA GLU A 70 7.78 2.37 17.19
C GLU A 70 6.67 3.32 17.68
N LEU A 71 5.49 3.29 17.04
CA LEU A 71 4.34 4.08 17.49
C LEU A 71 3.82 3.60 18.85
N ASP A 72 3.36 4.50 19.71
CA ASP A 72 2.55 4.13 20.88
C ASP A 72 1.11 3.78 20.44
N PHE A 73 0.31 3.25 21.35
CA PHE A 73 -1.13 3.09 21.09
C PHE A 73 -1.81 4.47 21.00
N GLY A 74 -2.57 4.67 19.93
CA GLY A 74 -3.25 5.92 19.64
C GLY A 74 -3.38 6.20 18.14
N PHE A 75 -4.09 7.27 17.81
CA PHE A 75 -4.16 7.78 16.44
C PHE A 75 -3.03 8.76 16.17
N TYR A 76 -2.37 8.58 15.03
CA TYR A 76 -1.31 9.45 14.52
C TYR A 76 -1.77 10.03 13.19
N GLU A 77 -1.91 11.36 13.14
CA GLU A 77 -2.07 12.06 11.87
C GLU A 77 -0.78 11.98 11.07
N LEU A 78 -0.89 11.62 9.79
CA LEU A 78 0.27 11.36 8.94
C LEU A 78 0.40 12.42 7.84
N PRO A 79 1.61 13.00 7.66
CA PRO A 79 1.90 13.77 6.47
C PRO A 79 1.74 12.92 5.20
N ARG A 80 0.99 13.45 4.23
CA ARG A 80 0.73 12.80 2.93
C ARG A 80 1.88 13.06 1.95
N GLN A 81 3.04 12.47 2.22
CA GLN A 81 4.27 12.73 1.49
C GLN A 81 5.16 11.47 1.40
N PRO A 82 6.09 11.40 0.42
CA PRO A 82 7.09 10.34 0.36
C PRO A 82 8.00 10.32 1.60
N GLY A 83 8.68 9.19 1.82
CA GLY A 83 9.60 9.01 2.96
C GLY A 83 8.93 8.67 4.29
N GLY A 84 7.61 8.88 4.44
CA GLY A 84 6.85 8.55 5.65
C GLY A 84 6.22 7.16 5.66
N ILE A 85 5.35 6.92 6.64
CA ILE A 85 4.54 5.68 6.78
C ILE A 85 3.14 5.77 6.16
N ALA A 86 2.80 6.89 5.52
CA ALA A 86 1.55 7.03 4.78
C ALA A 86 1.46 5.94 3.69
N LEU A 87 0.30 5.32 3.54
CA LEU A 87 0.10 4.32 2.51
C LEU A 87 -0.14 4.99 1.15
N ASP A 88 0.53 4.47 0.14
CA ASP A 88 0.24 4.70 -1.27
C ASP A 88 0.48 3.37 -1.99
N TYR A 89 -0.57 2.79 -2.56
CA TYR A 89 -0.51 1.45 -3.17
C TYR A 89 0.45 1.42 -4.35
N ILE A 90 0.59 2.55 -5.06
CA ILE A 90 1.38 2.65 -6.28
C ILE A 90 2.79 3.13 -5.94
N ARG A 91 2.91 4.31 -5.32
CA ARG A 91 4.19 5.00 -5.05
C ARG A 91 4.94 4.40 -3.88
N GLY A 92 4.23 3.75 -2.96
CA GLY A 92 4.80 3.07 -1.81
C GLY A 92 5.27 1.65 -2.10
N ASN A 93 5.04 1.09 -3.30
CA ASN A 93 5.38 -0.31 -3.63
C ASN A 93 4.87 -1.32 -2.58
N LEU A 94 3.65 -1.13 -2.06
CA LEU A 94 3.10 -1.97 -1.00
C LEU A 94 2.85 -3.42 -1.45
N PHE A 95 2.43 -3.61 -2.70
CA PHE A 95 2.18 -4.90 -3.34
C PHE A 95 2.04 -4.71 -4.86
N ASP A 96 1.98 -5.81 -5.63
CA ASP A 96 1.61 -5.78 -7.05
C ASP A 96 0.07 -5.74 -7.19
N PRO A 97 -0.54 -4.67 -7.74
CA PRO A 97 -1.98 -4.58 -7.93
C PRO A 97 -2.61 -5.75 -8.69
N LYS A 98 -1.86 -6.45 -9.54
CA LYS A 98 -2.33 -7.65 -10.26
C LYS A 98 -2.66 -8.82 -9.33
N GLN A 99 -2.17 -8.80 -8.09
CA GLN A 99 -2.49 -9.80 -7.07
C GLN A 99 -3.86 -9.57 -6.44
N MET A 100 -4.45 -8.38 -6.59
CA MET A 100 -5.78 -8.12 -6.07
C MET A 100 -6.83 -8.92 -6.86
N LYS A 101 -7.78 -9.49 -6.14
CA LYS A 101 -8.86 -10.30 -6.69
C LYS A 101 -10.19 -9.56 -6.57
N PRO A 102 -11.12 -9.70 -7.52
CA PRO A 102 -12.48 -9.22 -7.32
C PRO A 102 -13.15 -10.02 -6.20
N LEU A 103 -13.87 -9.34 -5.32
CA LEU A 103 -14.71 -9.96 -4.30
C LEU A 103 -16.13 -9.44 -4.46
N PRO A 104 -17.09 -10.34 -4.73
CA PRO A 104 -18.48 -9.94 -4.71
C PRO A 104 -18.89 -9.61 -3.27
N TYR A 105 -19.88 -8.73 -3.15
CA TYR A 105 -20.30 -8.18 -1.86
C TYR A 105 -21.04 -9.20 -0.98
N ASP A 106 -21.81 -10.10 -1.59
CA ASP A 106 -22.73 -11.01 -0.90
C ASP A 106 -23.12 -12.14 -1.86
N VAL A 107 -22.49 -13.30 -1.70
CA VAL A 107 -22.78 -14.49 -2.50
C VAL A 107 -23.13 -15.63 -1.53
N PRO A 108 -24.16 -16.45 -1.79
CA PRO A 108 -24.41 -17.62 -0.96
C PRO A 108 -23.25 -18.63 -1.02
N GLY A 109 -22.71 -19.01 0.13
CA GLY A 109 -21.64 -20.01 0.27
C GLY A 109 -20.49 -19.51 1.15
N PRO A 110 -19.64 -20.40 1.68
CA PRO A 110 -18.58 -19.99 2.60
C PRO A 110 -17.34 -19.44 1.87
N ASN A 111 -16.76 -18.40 2.45
CA ASN A 111 -15.55 -17.68 2.04
C ASN A 111 -15.64 -17.02 0.66
N ASN A 112 -16.78 -16.43 0.34
CA ASN A 112 -17.01 -15.83 -0.99
C ASN A 112 -17.32 -14.33 -0.95
N ASP A 113 -17.44 -13.73 0.24
CA ASP A 113 -17.70 -12.30 0.40
C ASP A 113 -16.71 -11.59 1.35
N LEU A 114 -16.79 -10.27 1.38
CA LEU A 114 -15.89 -9.43 2.17
C LEU A 114 -16.18 -9.48 3.68
N ASN A 115 -17.43 -9.73 4.09
CA ASN A 115 -17.79 -9.88 5.49
C ASN A 115 -17.08 -11.11 6.08
N GLU A 116 -17.12 -12.24 5.38
CA GLU A 116 -16.46 -13.48 5.78
C GLU A 116 -14.94 -13.38 5.75
N LEU A 117 -14.38 -12.72 4.70
CA LEU A 117 -12.95 -12.44 4.64
C LEU A 117 -12.49 -11.63 5.86
N LEU A 118 -13.18 -10.53 6.17
CA LEU A 118 -12.84 -9.70 7.33
C LEU A 118 -13.05 -10.45 8.64
N GLU A 119 -14.13 -11.22 8.79
CA GLU A 119 -14.37 -12.02 10.00
C GLU A 119 -13.23 -13.00 10.27
N LEU A 120 -12.69 -13.68 9.24
CA LEU A 120 -11.58 -14.62 9.41
C LEU A 120 -10.39 -13.97 10.14
N TYR A 121 -9.98 -12.78 9.71
CA TYR A 121 -8.81 -12.09 10.29
C TYR A 121 -9.14 -11.33 11.57
N ILE A 122 -10.32 -10.72 11.67
CA ILE A 122 -10.72 -9.94 12.84
C ILE A 122 -11.10 -10.84 14.02
N ALA A 123 -11.79 -11.96 13.80
CA ALA A 123 -12.07 -12.93 14.86
C ALA A 123 -10.77 -13.51 15.42
N ARG A 124 -9.80 -13.83 14.54
CA ARG A 124 -8.45 -14.26 14.96
C ARG A 124 -7.74 -13.18 15.78
N ALA A 125 -7.81 -11.91 15.35
CA ALA A 125 -7.19 -10.82 16.10
C ALA A 125 -7.83 -10.59 17.48
N ILE A 126 -9.16 -10.71 17.59
CA ILE A 126 -9.87 -10.62 18.89
C ILE A 126 -9.50 -11.79 19.81
N ALA A 127 -9.34 -13.00 19.25
CA ALA A 127 -8.95 -14.18 20.03
C ALA A 127 -7.47 -14.16 20.47
N SER A 128 -6.62 -13.35 19.85
CA SER A 128 -5.19 -13.25 20.18
C SER A 128 -4.95 -12.22 21.29
N THR A 129 -4.20 -12.59 22.32
CA THR A 129 -3.88 -11.69 23.44
C THR A 129 -2.87 -10.60 23.06
N ASP A 130 -2.14 -10.76 21.97
CA ASP A 130 -1.04 -9.90 21.54
C ASP A 130 -1.27 -9.19 20.19
N ALA A 131 -2.37 -9.49 19.47
CA ALA A 131 -2.61 -8.89 18.16
C ALA A 131 -2.79 -7.36 18.25
N VAL A 132 -2.16 -6.66 17.31
CA VAL A 132 -2.21 -5.21 17.18
C VAL A 132 -2.72 -4.86 15.79
N LEU A 133 -3.72 -4.00 15.73
CA LEU A 133 -4.30 -3.48 14.48
C LEU A 133 -3.73 -2.09 14.17
N TYR A 134 -3.52 -1.86 12.88
CA TYR A 134 -3.12 -0.59 12.28
C TYR A 134 -4.03 -0.26 11.09
N PRO A 135 -5.28 0.15 11.32
CA PRO A 135 -6.11 0.79 10.29
C PRO A 135 -5.51 2.14 9.86
N PHE A 136 -5.37 2.31 8.55
CA PHE A 136 -5.06 3.56 7.87
C PHE A 136 -6.31 4.09 7.17
N GLY A 137 -6.54 5.40 7.26
CA GLY A 137 -7.70 6.05 6.65
C GLY A 137 -7.93 7.44 7.22
N GLU A 138 -9.15 7.95 7.08
CA GLU A 138 -9.55 9.24 7.67
C GLU A 138 -10.18 9.04 9.05
N ARG A 139 -9.77 9.87 10.01
CA ARG A 139 -10.37 9.90 11.34
C ARG A 139 -11.60 10.80 11.39
N TRP A 140 -12.68 10.30 12.00
CA TRP A 140 -13.78 11.13 12.47
C TRP A 140 -13.80 11.22 14.01
N GLY A 141 -14.35 12.30 14.53
CA GLY A 141 -14.39 12.56 15.96
C GLY A 141 -13.03 13.01 16.54
N PRO A 142 -12.91 13.09 17.87
CA PRO A 142 -13.90 12.68 18.86
C PRO A 142 -15.13 13.60 18.89
N GLU A 143 -16.31 13.01 18.88
CA GLU A 143 -17.60 13.68 19.00
C GLU A 143 -18.03 13.62 20.47
N MET A 144 -17.74 14.68 21.24
CA MET A 144 -17.79 14.67 22.71
C MET A 144 -19.14 14.27 23.31
N ASP A 145 -20.24 14.64 22.64
CA ASP A 145 -21.61 14.44 23.12
C ASP A 145 -22.39 13.40 22.29
N ILE A 146 -21.75 12.77 21.30
CA ILE A 146 -22.40 11.82 20.38
C ILE A 146 -21.85 10.43 20.66
N LYS A 147 -22.72 9.49 21.06
CA LYS A 147 -22.34 8.09 21.22
C LYS A 147 -22.11 7.43 19.86
N ASP A 148 -21.15 6.52 19.80
CA ASP A 148 -20.98 5.66 18.64
C ASP A 148 -22.27 4.86 18.37
N LYS A 149 -22.74 4.92 17.12
CA LYS A 149 -24.02 4.32 16.69
C LYS A 149 -24.04 2.78 16.82
N TYR A 150 -22.89 2.12 16.70
CA TYR A 150 -22.84 0.66 16.62
C TYR A 150 -22.50 0.00 17.95
N PHE A 151 -21.62 0.61 18.73
CA PHE A 151 -21.08 0.05 19.98
C PHE A 151 -21.38 0.89 21.21
N GLY A 152 -21.99 2.09 21.06
CA GLY A 152 -22.55 2.87 22.16
C GLY A 152 -21.53 3.54 23.10
N PHE A 153 -20.24 3.56 22.74
CA PHE A 153 -19.21 4.26 23.53
C PHE A 153 -19.25 5.78 23.28
N LEU A 154 -18.72 6.55 24.25
CA LEU A 154 -18.62 8.00 24.21
C LEU A 154 -17.18 8.41 24.59
N PRO A 155 -16.55 9.39 23.92
CA PRO A 155 -17.03 10.09 22.72
C PRO A 155 -17.07 9.18 21.49
N GLY A 156 -17.95 9.48 20.54
CA GLY A 156 -17.96 8.82 19.22
C GLY A 156 -16.66 9.14 18.48
N ASN A 157 -15.95 8.13 17.99
CA ASN A 157 -14.61 8.31 17.41
C ASN A 157 -14.26 7.08 16.55
N GLY A 158 -13.47 7.27 15.49
CA GLY A 158 -13.08 6.15 14.66
C GLY A 158 -12.40 6.49 13.35
N ILE A 159 -12.22 5.47 12.51
CA ILE A 159 -11.52 5.54 11.22
C ILE A 159 -12.33 4.88 10.10
N HIS A 160 -12.45 5.58 8.97
CA HIS A 160 -13.09 5.13 7.74
C HIS A 160 -12.16 5.35 6.53
N ASP A 161 -12.68 5.15 5.31
CA ASP A 161 -11.92 5.27 4.06
C ASP A 161 -10.69 4.35 4.02
N ILE A 162 -10.89 3.13 4.53
CA ILE A 162 -9.89 2.05 4.64
C ILE A 162 -9.84 1.26 3.32
N HIS A 163 -9.55 1.97 2.24
CA HIS A 163 -9.34 1.45 0.88
C HIS A 163 -8.46 2.43 0.11
N MET A 164 -8.07 2.09 -1.12
CA MET A 164 -7.38 3.00 -2.02
C MET A 164 -8.16 4.32 -2.19
N ASN A 165 -7.50 5.46 -2.00
CA ASN A 165 -8.10 6.80 -2.00
C ASN A 165 -7.54 7.66 -3.15
N GLN A 166 -7.28 7.00 -4.28
CA GLN A 166 -6.79 7.58 -5.53
C GLN A 166 -7.34 6.81 -6.74
N GLY A 167 -7.15 7.35 -7.95
CA GLY A 167 -7.62 6.70 -9.18
C GLY A 167 -9.14 6.72 -9.39
N ASN A 168 -9.90 7.43 -8.57
CA ASN A 168 -11.35 7.55 -8.70
C ASN A 168 -11.76 8.30 -9.98
N ALA A 169 -12.86 7.85 -10.59
CA ALA A 169 -13.48 8.46 -11.76
C ALA A 169 -14.61 9.44 -11.42
N ALA A 170 -15.05 10.19 -12.43
CA ALA A 170 -16.29 10.97 -12.43
C ALA A 170 -16.44 11.84 -11.16
N GLN A 171 -17.60 11.78 -10.50
CA GLN A 171 -17.95 12.60 -9.34
C GLN A 171 -17.02 12.40 -8.11
N PHE A 172 -16.27 11.31 -8.05
CA PHE A 172 -15.33 10.99 -6.96
C PHE A 172 -13.90 11.40 -7.27
N LYS A 173 -13.62 11.95 -8.47
CA LYS A 173 -12.29 12.48 -8.84
C LYS A 173 -11.75 13.46 -7.80
N LYS A 174 -12.63 14.27 -7.22
CA LYS A 174 -12.30 15.27 -6.19
C LYS A 174 -11.74 14.64 -4.90
N ASP A 175 -11.89 13.35 -4.66
CA ASP A 175 -11.46 12.66 -3.45
C ASP A 175 -10.05 12.04 -3.62
N ASN A 176 -9.53 12.02 -4.86
CA ASN A 176 -8.19 11.53 -5.16
C ASN A 176 -7.10 12.34 -4.47
N GLY A 177 -6.06 11.64 -4.04
CA GLY A 177 -4.83 12.24 -3.54
C GLY A 177 -3.77 11.17 -3.33
N VAL A 178 -2.50 11.58 -3.42
CA VAL A 178 -1.35 10.72 -3.20
C VAL A 178 -1.06 10.55 -1.71
N TRP A 179 -0.43 9.45 -1.32
CA TRP A 179 -0.02 9.19 0.08
C TRP A 179 -1.15 9.32 1.11
N GLN A 180 -2.34 8.85 0.76
CA GLN A 180 -3.51 8.85 1.65
C GLN A 180 -4.38 7.60 1.47
N ASP A 181 -3.82 6.53 0.90
CA ASP A 181 -4.56 5.28 0.77
C ASP A 181 -4.85 4.70 2.15
N GLY A 182 -6.00 4.04 2.27
CA GLY A 182 -6.38 3.29 3.44
C GLY A 182 -5.93 1.83 3.36
N GLY A 183 -6.03 1.13 4.48
CA GLY A 183 -5.69 -0.29 4.56
C GLY A 183 -5.68 -0.76 6.00
N LEU A 184 -5.73 -2.06 6.23
CA LEU A 184 -5.65 -2.63 7.57
C LEU A 184 -4.45 -3.55 7.67
N LEU A 185 -3.49 -3.19 8.52
CA LEU A 185 -2.42 -4.10 8.89
C LEU A 185 -2.70 -4.72 10.27
N ILE A 186 -2.36 -5.99 10.44
CA ILE A 186 -2.47 -6.72 11.70
C ILE A 186 -1.10 -7.32 12.00
N HIS A 187 -0.55 -6.99 13.16
CA HIS A 187 0.69 -7.58 13.65
C HIS A 187 0.40 -8.57 14.77
N TYR A 188 1.01 -9.76 14.68
CA TYR A 188 1.02 -10.80 15.71
C TYR A 188 2.44 -10.92 16.28
N PRO A 189 2.80 -10.15 17.33
CA PRO A 189 4.16 -10.07 17.87
C PRO A 189 4.77 -11.44 18.21
N THR A 190 4.01 -12.34 18.83
CA THR A 190 4.52 -13.67 19.24
C THR A 190 4.99 -14.52 18.05
N ARG A 191 4.41 -14.29 16.86
CA ARG A 191 4.76 -15.02 15.63
C ARG A 191 5.66 -14.21 14.70
N ASN A 192 5.97 -12.96 15.06
CA ASN A 192 6.59 -11.97 14.18
C ASN A 192 5.92 -11.93 12.78
N GLN A 193 4.58 -11.99 12.77
CA GLN A 193 3.79 -12.08 11.53
C GLN A 193 3.00 -10.79 11.32
N TRP A 194 3.12 -10.23 10.12
CA TRP A 194 2.28 -9.13 9.63
C TRP A 194 1.31 -9.64 8.58
N VAL A 195 0.05 -9.22 8.71
CA VAL A 195 -1.00 -9.44 7.72
C VAL A 195 -1.41 -8.08 7.17
N GLY A 196 -1.39 -7.90 5.86
CA GLY A 196 -1.89 -6.71 5.18
C GLY A 196 -3.19 -6.99 4.45
N ILE A 197 -4.23 -6.20 4.73
CA ILE A 197 -5.54 -6.26 4.05
C ILE A 197 -5.72 -4.94 3.30
N PHE A 198 -5.76 -5.04 1.97
CA PHE A 198 -5.85 -3.90 1.07
C PHE A 198 -7.09 -4.01 0.20
N LEU A 199 -7.78 -2.88 0.02
CA LEU A 199 -9.05 -2.81 -0.70
C LEU A 199 -8.99 -1.69 -1.73
N ALA A 200 -9.60 -1.90 -2.89
CA ALA A 200 -9.78 -0.87 -3.91
C ALA A 200 -11.12 -1.09 -4.60
N PHE A 201 -11.74 -0.06 -5.16
CA PHE A 201 -12.92 -0.24 -5.99
C PHE A 201 -12.51 -0.65 -7.41
N GLN A 202 -13.24 -1.57 -8.04
CA GLN A 202 -12.98 -1.96 -9.43
C GLN A 202 -13.09 -0.78 -10.43
N SER A 203 -13.78 0.31 -10.06
CA SER A 203 -13.85 1.54 -10.86
C SER A 203 -12.59 2.41 -10.78
N GLN A 204 -11.71 2.16 -9.80
CA GLN A 204 -10.44 2.87 -9.65
C GLN A 204 -9.38 2.30 -10.60
N THR A 205 -8.42 3.14 -10.97
CA THR A 205 -7.23 2.72 -11.72
C THR A 205 -5.99 2.77 -10.83
N PHE A 206 -5.07 1.84 -11.06
CA PHE A 206 -3.73 1.84 -10.47
C PHE A 206 -2.72 2.64 -11.30
N HIS A 207 -3.19 3.28 -12.37
CA HIS A 207 -2.41 4.20 -13.18
C HIS A 207 -2.84 5.64 -12.88
N THR A 208 -2.05 6.33 -12.04
CA THR A 208 -2.42 7.65 -11.50
C THR A 208 -1.31 8.68 -11.62
N ASP A 209 -1.70 9.94 -11.76
CA ASP A 209 -0.83 11.10 -11.80
C ASP A 209 -0.04 11.27 -10.49
N ASP A 210 1.27 11.46 -10.58
CA ASP A 210 2.20 11.40 -9.45
C ASP A 210 2.01 12.52 -8.39
N ILE A 211 1.24 13.56 -8.72
CA ILE A 211 1.00 14.72 -7.85
C ILE A 211 -0.42 14.67 -7.28
N THR A 212 -1.41 14.41 -8.12
CA THR A 212 -2.82 14.55 -7.77
C THR A 212 -3.49 13.22 -7.40
N GLY A 213 -2.88 12.07 -7.74
CA GLY A 213 -3.51 10.77 -7.60
C GLY A 213 -4.71 10.60 -8.53
N ASN A 214 -4.92 11.51 -9.48
CA ASN A 214 -5.97 11.38 -10.47
C ASN A 214 -5.67 10.24 -11.41
N ARG A 215 -6.72 9.56 -11.85
CA ARG A 215 -6.63 8.58 -12.92
C ARG A 215 -5.98 9.19 -14.17
N ILE A 216 -5.06 8.43 -14.75
CA ILE A 216 -4.57 8.64 -16.11
C ILE A 216 -5.34 7.64 -16.96
N ASP A 217 -6.38 8.12 -17.65
CA ASP A 217 -7.15 7.33 -18.60
C ASP A 217 -6.44 7.45 -19.95
N ASP A 218 -5.77 6.39 -20.38
CA ASP A 218 -5.06 6.32 -21.65
C ASP A 218 -6.02 6.44 -22.83
N ILE A 219 -6.38 7.67 -23.21
CA ILE A 219 -7.10 7.96 -24.45
C ILE A 219 -6.12 8.38 -25.56
N ASP A 220 -4.93 8.88 -25.21
CA ASP A 220 -3.96 9.43 -26.16
C ASP A 220 -2.59 8.71 -26.21
N ILE A 221 -2.40 7.60 -25.48
CA ILE A 221 -1.20 6.76 -25.64
C ILE A 221 -1.44 5.73 -26.74
N ILE A 222 -1.29 6.15 -28.01
CA ILE A 222 -1.05 5.23 -29.13
C ILE A 222 0.42 4.75 -29.09
N THR A 223 0.85 4.28 -27.92
CA THR A 223 2.04 3.46 -27.77
C THR A 223 1.57 2.23 -26.99
N PRO A 224 1.49 1.07 -27.65
CA PRO A 224 0.82 -0.10 -27.10
C PRO A 224 1.50 -0.48 -25.77
N THR A 225 0.71 -0.84 -24.76
CA THR A 225 0.71 -2.06 -23.92
C THR A 225 2.02 -2.86 -23.67
N VAL A 226 3.16 -2.34 -24.11
CA VAL A 226 4.46 -2.98 -24.25
C VAL A 226 5.45 -2.31 -23.31
N THR A 227 5.27 -1.06 -22.89
CA THR A 227 6.14 -0.46 -21.87
C THR A 227 5.66 -0.71 -20.44
N THR A 228 4.36 -0.90 -20.21
CA THR A 228 3.78 -1.17 -18.88
C THR A 228 4.12 -2.59 -18.38
N GLY A 229 5.34 -2.73 -17.87
CA GLY A 229 5.86 -3.96 -17.25
C GLY A 229 6.78 -4.81 -18.12
N ALA A 230 7.26 -4.29 -19.26
CA ALA A 230 8.31 -4.97 -20.04
C ALA A 230 9.62 -5.05 -19.29
N VAL A 231 10.03 -3.96 -18.64
CA VAL A 231 11.25 -3.95 -17.84
C VAL A 231 10.88 -4.13 -16.38
N ARG A 232 11.53 -5.10 -15.72
CA ARG A 232 11.27 -5.47 -14.33
C ARG A 232 12.52 -5.35 -13.48
N ILE A 233 12.36 -4.93 -12.24
CA ILE A 233 13.41 -5.01 -11.22
C ILE A 233 13.39 -6.43 -10.67
N VAL A 234 14.45 -7.20 -10.89
CA VAL A 234 14.53 -8.60 -10.43
C VAL A 234 15.46 -8.79 -9.24
N ALA A 235 16.43 -7.90 -9.07
CA ALA A 235 17.38 -8.03 -7.98
C ALA A 235 18.04 -6.70 -7.62
N ALA A 236 18.56 -6.60 -6.39
CA ALA A 236 19.38 -5.47 -5.97
C ALA A 236 20.48 -5.90 -5.00
N LEU A 237 21.69 -5.38 -5.19
CA LEU A 237 22.76 -5.43 -4.18
C LEU A 237 22.72 -4.11 -3.41
N VAL A 238 22.15 -4.14 -2.20
CA VAL A 238 21.95 -2.94 -1.37
C VAL A 238 22.99 -2.83 -0.25
N ASN A 239 23.50 -3.96 0.26
CA ASN A 239 24.51 -4.01 1.31
C ASN A 239 25.78 -4.70 0.79
N PRO A 240 26.60 -4.06 -0.06
CA PRO A 240 27.84 -4.66 -0.56
C PRO A 240 28.90 -4.81 0.56
N PRO A 241 30.01 -5.56 0.34
CA PRO A 241 31.07 -5.66 1.32
C PRO A 241 31.84 -4.33 1.51
N GLY A 242 32.04 -3.95 2.77
CA GLY A 242 32.72 -2.70 3.14
C GLY A 242 31.79 -1.49 3.02
N GLU A 243 32.28 -0.40 2.43
CA GLU A 243 31.46 0.79 2.16
C GLU A 243 30.48 0.56 1.00
N ASP A 244 29.26 1.09 1.16
CA ASP A 244 28.15 0.97 0.21
C ASP A 244 28.35 1.83 -1.04
N VAL A 245 28.84 3.06 -0.83
CA VAL A 245 28.90 4.12 -1.84
C VAL A 245 29.60 3.64 -3.12
N GLY A 246 28.87 3.69 -4.24
CA GLY A 246 29.37 3.32 -5.57
C GLY A 246 29.50 1.81 -5.83
N LYS A 247 29.03 0.96 -4.92
CA LYS A 247 29.02 -0.52 -5.08
C LYS A 247 27.63 -1.13 -5.09
N GLU A 248 26.61 -0.36 -4.73
CA GLU A 248 25.22 -0.75 -4.81
C GLU A 248 24.79 -0.90 -6.28
N THR A 249 23.90 -1.87 -6.56
CA THR A 249 23.41 -2.10 -7.92
C THR A 249 21.95 -2.53 -7.93
N VAL A 250 21.24 -2.19 -9.01
CA VAL A 250 19.88 -2.67 -9.32
C VAL A 250 19.94 -3.46 -10.62
N THR A 251 19.32 -4.62 -10.64
CA THR A 251 19.28 -5.50 -11.82
C THR A 251 17.92 -5.44 -12.47
N LEU A 252 17.91 -5.07 -13.75
CA LEU A 252 16.74 -4.96 -14.61
C LEU A 252 16.72 -6.10 -15.62
N ILE A 253 15.53 -6.57 -15.98
CA ILE A 253 15.31 -7.51 -17.09
C ILE A 253 14.24 -6.97 -18.03
N ASN A 254 14.42 -7.13 -19.35
CA ASN A 254 13.35 -6.92 -20.32
C ASN A 254 12.66 -8.25 -20.67
N ILE A 255 11.45 -8.45 -20.15
CA ILE A 255 10.63 -9.66 -20.38
C ILE A 255 9.74 -9.56 -21.62
N SER A 256 9.83 -8.46 -22.38
CA SER A 256 9.04 -8.26 -23.60
C SER A 256 9.78 -8.73 -24.85
N PRO A 257 9.08 -8.96 -25.97
CA PRO A 257 9.71 -9.29 -27.24
C PRO A 257 10.27 -8.05 -27.98
N GLN A 258 10.18 -6.84 -27.41
CA GLN A 258 10.62 -5.60 -28.03
C GLN A 258 11.85 -5.03 -27.31
N LYS A 259 12.73 -4.35 -28.05
CA LYS A 259 13.78 -3.54 -27.45
C LYS A 259 13.16 -2.38 -26.68
N VAL A 260 13.71 -2.04 -25.52
CA VAL A 260 13.27 -0.88 -24.72
C VAL A 260 14.42 0.10 -24.60
N ASP A 261 14.15 1.35 -24.96
CA ASP A 261 15.06 2.47 -24.76
C ASP A 261 14.84 3.03 -23.34
N LEU A 262 15.91 3.06 -22.55
CA LEU A 262 15.91 3.56 -21.18
C LEU A 262 16.33 5.03 -21.10
N ASP A 263 16.65 5.68 -22.22
CA ASP A 263 16.97 7.10 -22.21
C ASP A 263 15.78 7.89 -21.64
N SER A 264 16.06 8.75 -20.65
CA SER A 264 15.07 9.52 -19.87
C SER A 264 14.22 8.71 -18.89
N TRP A 265 14.39 7.39 -18.79
CA TRP A 265 13.84 6.61 -17.69
C TRP A 265 14.63 6.88 -16.40
N SER A 266 14.07 6.51 -15.25
CA SER A 266 14.76 6.70 -13.97
C SER A 266 14.44 5.62 -12.95
N LEU A 267 15.40 5.35 -12.07
CA LEU A 267 15.14 4.70 -10.79
C LEU A 267 14.81 5.76 -9.74
N ALA A 268 13.89 5.46 -8.84
CA ALA A 268 13.54 6.31 -7.71
C ALA A 268 13.52 5.53 -6.39
N ASP A 269 13.90 6.19 -5.29
CA ASP A 269 13.79 5.64 -3.94
C ASP A 269 12.55 6.12 -3.18
N ARG A 270 12.43 5.69 -1.92
CA ARG A 270 11.34 6.07 -1.01
C ARG A 270 11.13 7.58 -0.84
N ASN A 271 12.20 8.36 -0.97
CA ASN A 271 12.16 9.82 -0.84
C ASN A 271 11.97 10.54 -2.19
N LYS A 272 11.67 9.80 -3.25
CA LYS A 272 11.57 10.27 -4.64
C LYS A 272 12.86 10.91 -5.18
N ARG A 273 14.03 10.62 -4.59
CA ARG A 273 15.30 10.92 -5.27
C ARG A 273 15.39 10.05 -6.51
N LYS A 274 16.07 10.52 -7.55
CA LYS A 274 16.12 9.86 -8.85
C LYS A 274 17.53 9.66 -9.35
N GLN A 275 17.74 8.55 -10.05
CA GLN A 275 18.89 8.30 -10.91
C GLN A 275 18.38 8.08 -12.34
N SER A 276 18.87 8.85 -13.29
CA SER A 276 18.55 8.66 -14.71
C SER A 276 19.16 7.37 -15.24
N LEU A 277 18.44 6.70 -16.13
CA LEU A 277 18.89 5.55 -16.88
C LEU A 277 19.22 5.96 -18.31
N TYR A 278 20.04 5.14 -18.96
CA TYR A 278 20.52 5.38 -20.31
C TYR A 278 20.73 4.05 -21.05
N GLY A 279 20.64 4.10 -22.37
CA GLY A 279 20.91 2.98 -23.25
C GLY A 279 19.68 2.10 -23.52
N VAL A 280 19.91 0.96 -24.14
CA VAL A 280 18.84 0.07 -24.62
C VAL A 280 18.97 -1.29 -23.95
N ILE A 281 17.83 -1.87 -23.54
CA ILE A 281 17.73 -3.25 -23.07
C ILE A 281 17.00 -4.10 -24.11
N ASN A 282 17.68 -5.08 -24.67
CA ASN A 282 17.15 -5.98 -25.69
C ASN A 282 16.17 -7.01 -25.10
N PRO A 283 15.32 -7.65 -25.92
CA PRO A 283 14.44 -8.72 -25.45
C PRO A 283 15.20 -9.82 -24.70
N GLY A 284 14.76 -10.14 -23.48
CA GLY A 284 15.38 -11.14 -22.60
C GLY A 284 16.72 -10.72 -21.99
N GLU A 285 17.22 -9.52 -22.27
CA GLU A 285 18.47 -9.02 -21.71
C GLU A 285 18.29 -8.64 -20.23
N VAL A 286 19.37 -8.85 -19.47
CA VAL A 286 19.48 -8.48 -18.06
C VAL A 286 20.62 -7.47 -17.92
N VAL A 287 20.31 -6.30 -17.37
CA VAL A 287 21.27 -5.21 -17.18
C VAL A 287 21.42 -4.92 -15.70
N LYS A 288 22.67 -4.80 -15.24
CA LYS A 288 22.99 -4.34 -13.89
C LYS A 288 23.32 -2.85 -13.92
N VAL A 289 22.49 -2.06 -13.27
CA VAL A 289 22.62 -0.61 -13.15
C VAL A 289 23.39 -0.30 -11.85
N PRO A 290 24.61 0.29 -11.92
CA PRO A 290 25.30 0.78 -10.74
C PRO A 290 24.57 2.01 -10.17
N ILE A 291 24.57 2.15 -8.85
CA ILE A 291 23.97 3.30 -8.18
C ILE A 291 25.01 4.40 -7.94
N ASP A 292 24.71 5.59 -8.43
CA ASP A 292 25.59 6.75 -8.30
C ASP A 292 25.54 7.30 -6.87
N SER A 293 26.69 7.68 -6.34
CA SER A 293 26.85 8.13 -4.94
C SER A 293 26.01 9.35 -4.53
N ASN A 294 25.55 10.15 -5.50
CA ASN A 294 24.75 11.38 -5.28
C ASN A 294 23.32 11.26 -5.82
N SER A 295 22.77 10.05 -5.96
CA SER A 295 21.48 9.80 -6.62
C SER A 295 20.41 9.24 -5.67
N ILE A 296 19.84 8.07 -5.97
CA ILE A 296 18.98 7.30 -5.05
C ILE A 296 19.79 6.73 -3.89
N GLN A 297 19.15 6.41 -2.78
CA GLN A 297 19.80 5.67 -1.69
C GLN A 297 19.06 4.38 -1.38
N LEU A 298 19.80 3.28 -1.35
CA LEU A 298 19.28 1.96 -1.03
C LEU A 298 19.59 1.63 0.45
N ASP A 299 18.83 2.22 1.38
CA ASP A 299 19.05 2.06 2.83
C ASP A 299 19.08 0.59 3.28
N ASN A 300 20.14 0.21 3.99
CA ASN A 300 20.32 -1.10 4.61
C ASN A 300 19.29 -1.41 5.73
N ASN A 301 18.43 -0.48 6.11
CA ASN A 301 17.31 -0.72 7.02
C ASN A 301 16.01 -1.08 6.30
N GLY A 302 16.03 -1.13 4.97
CA GLY A 302 14.87 -1.37 4.12
C GLY A 302 14.42 -0.09 3.41
N SER A 303 14.05 -0.24 2.14
CA SER A 303 13.57 0.85 1.29
C SER A 303 12.67 0.31 0.18
N ILE A 304 12.33 1.18 -0.77
CA ILE A 304 11.67 0.84 -2.02
C ILE A 304 12.53 1.26 -3.20
N ILE A 305 12.41 0.55 -4.32
CA ILE A 305 13.05 0.89 -5.60
C ILE A 305 11.95 0.90 -6.66
N THR A 306 11.79 2.03 -7.34
CA THR A 306 10.75 2.22 -8.36
C THR A 306 11.40 2.53 -9.69
N LEU A 307 11.00 1.81 -10.74
CA LEU A 307 11.37 2.11 -12.12
C LEU A 307 10.29 3.01 -12.74
N LEU A 308 10.71 4.16 -13.26
CA LEU A 308 9.86 5.15 -13.89
C LEU A 308 10.24 5.33 -15.36
N ASP A 309 9.24 5.52 -16.21
CA ASP A 309 9.44 5.88 -17.63
C ASP A 309 9.79 7.36 -17.83
N GLU A 310 9.88 7.78 -19.08
CA GLU A 310 10.20 9.16 -19.47
C GLU A 310 9.16 10.19 -19.01
N LYS A 311 7.93 9.77 -18.70
CA LYS A 311 6.86 10.62 -18.17
C LYS A 311 6.82 10.61 -16.64
N GLY A 312 7.71 9.86 -15.99
CA GLY A 312 7.70 9.66 -14.55
C GLY A 312 6.61 8.70 -14.08
N ILE A 313 6.01 7.92 -14.99
CA ILE A 313 5.02 6.90 -14.67
C ILE A 313 5.74 5.65 -14.17
N LYS A 314 5.20 5.03 -13.13
CA LYS A 314 5.72 3.76 -12.61
C LYS A 314 5.55 2.62 -13.63
N ILE A 315 6.68 2.00 -13.98
CA ILE A 315 6.77 0.80 -14.81
C ILE A 315 6.84 -0.46 -13.94
N ASP A 316 7.69 -0.43 -12.90
CA ASP A 316 7.82 -1.51 -11.92
C ASP A 316 8.25 -0.94 -10.57
N GLY A 317 8.12 -1.72 -9.51
CA GLY A 317 8.65 -1.33 -8.22
C GLY A 317 8.67 -2.46 -7.21
N VAL A 318 9.69 -2.47 -6.38
CA VAL A 318 9.95 -3.47 -5.34
C VAL A 318 10.17 -2.78 -4.00
N SER A 319 10.02 -3.55 -2.93
CA SER A 319 10.35 -3.14 -1.56
C SER A 319 11.21 -4.21 -0.90
N TYR A 320 12.05 -3.82 0.05
CA TYR A 320 12.87 -4.75 0.83
C TYR A 320 13.03 -4.27 2.26
N THR A 321 13.19 -5.19 3.20
CA THR A 321 13.32 -4.90 4.63
C THR A 321 14.75 -5.05 5.13
N ARG A 322 15.02 -4.54 6.33
CA ARG A 322 16.29 -4.79 7.05
C ARG A 322 16.67 -6.27 7.09
N THR A 323 15.71 -7.18 7.25
CA THR A 323 16.02 -8.62 7.33
C THR A 323 16.65 -9.14 6.03
N GLN A 324 16.27 -8.58 4.87
CA GLN A 324 16.83 -8.96 3.58
C GLN A 324 18.24 -8.39 3.34
N THR A 325 18.66 -7.37 4.10
CA THR A 325 19.95 -6.69 3.96
C THR A 325 20.97 -7.12 5.01
N GLU A 326 20.63 -8.00 5.96
CA GLU A 326 21.48 -8.33 7.11
C GLU A 326 22.86 -8.87 6.71
N LYS A 327 22.96 -9.57 5.58
CA LYS A 327 24.20 -10.18 5.10
C LYS A 327 24.84 -9.34 4.01
N GLN A 328 26.04 -8.83 4.29
CA GLN A 328 26.84 -8.10 3.30
C GLN A 328 27.19 -8.96 2.08
N GLY A 329 27.20 -8.34 0.91
CA GLY A 329 27.54 -8.94 -0.38
C GLY A 329 26.45 -9.82 -0.99
N TRP A 330 25.31 -10.02 -0.32
CA TRP A 330 24.20 -10.78 -0.86
C TRP A 330 23.29 -9.89 -1.71
N THR A 331 23.00 -10.35 -2.91
CA THR A 331 21.99 -9.74 -3.77
C THR A 331 20.61 -10.21 -3.35
N ILE A 332 19.70 -9.27 -3.13
CA ILE A 332 18.28 -9.52 -2.88
C ILE A 332 17.64 -9.91 -4.21
N LEU A 333 16.85 -10.99 -4.20
CA LEU A 333 16.00 -11.42 -5.31
C LEU A 333 14.55 -11.08 -4.98
N PHE A 334 13.81 -10.54 -5.95
CA PHE A 334 12.42 -10.08 -5.80
C PHE A 334 11.40 -11.02 -6.45
#